data_AF-A0A7J4SYN6-F1
#
_entry.id   AF-A0A7J4SYN6-F1
#
_cell.length_a   1.000
_cell.length_b   1.000
_cell.length_c   1.000
_cell.angle_alpha   90.00
_cell.angle_beta   90.00
_cell.angle_gamma   90.00
#
_symmetry.space_group_name_H-M   'P 1'
#
loop_
_entity.id
_entity.type
_entity.pdbx_description
1 polymer ?
#
loop_
_entity_poly.entity_id
_entity_poly.type
_entity_poly.pdbx_seq_one_letter_code
_entity_poly.pdbx_strand_id
1 'polypeptide(L)'
;MGHVGDIVPYYLRQIGDIDLFNGQTVGLSIVHAGLSLVTCLVLLALASLTIRARPERPENRFMFVLLVAEAYRVMVAWYNIYPFEGSPEFIEFVQYFRIGWYICGLTCIMMYVCTVSFYPIKGLEFMTKPIIKNNLWWAIPSIATIVFTSLILLSPNGTVDVIGGAYHVYCAEGTVSQPAEIISSRGSPDLVGVCEDYAPYVYMVPGNSTAGQLLLVLPVFSATFAMVFMRKSWKSLAKDPETENQAIEARSLFIGFAGKAIIKGAMTIGIISMVIIFGDWNLADVGTVKQEYGEQALTLYVFILYGFLFSILLTGMLEGFMFTYGILKNEILGIDETLRKTFSTAIFATMGGVSLLIASELMEDFLGGGGLIGAVIVGLPLIVLRKPIFAAINNFSTVLMPEAFTKAELSYIEAYEIAMEDKIITDEERKFLKLSAKTLGLDQDRIDYIESWYDSNLEDEEE
;
A
#
# COMPACT_ATOMS: atom_id res chain seq x y z
N MET A 1 -33.61 3.39 -9.13
CA MET A 1 -33.24 2.05 -9.62
C MET A 1 -32.08 2.25 -10.57
N GLY A 2 -30.92 1.66 -10.28
CA GLY A 2 -29.81 1.63 -11.24
C GLY A 2 -30.03 0.56 -12.30
N HIS A 3 -29.18 0.51 -13.33
CA HIS A 3 -29.20 -0.55 -14.36
C HIS A 3 -28.88 -1.95 -13.78
N VAL A 4 -28.46 -2.03 -12.51
CA VAL A 4 -28.29 -3.28 -11.73
C VAL A 4 -29.36 -3.47 -10.64
N GLY A 5 -30.44 -2.68 -10.66
CA GLY A 5 -31.48 -2.70 -9.63
C GLY A 5 -31.15 -1.83 -8.41
N ASP A 6 -31.51 -2.31 -7.21
CA ASP A 6 -31.20 -1.61 -5.95
C ASP A 6 -29.74 -1.88 -5.51
N ILE A 7 -29.04 -0.80 -5.16
CA ILE A 7 -27.58 -0.80 -4.95
C ILE A 7 -27.16 -1.65 -3.74
N VAL A 8 -27.88 -1.56 -2.61
CA VAL A 8 -27.51 -2.30 -1.39
C VAL A 8 -27.68 -3.83 -1.58
N PRO A 9 -28.83 -4.32 -2.09
CA PRO A 9 -28.97 -5.73 -2.45
C PRO A 9 -27.93 -6.22 -3.47
N TYR A 10 -27.55 -5.38 -4.44
CA TYR A 10 -26.49 -5.71 -5.40
C TYR A 10 -25.16 -6.02 -4.70
N TYR A 11 -24.69 -5.14 -3.81
CA TYR A 11 -23.44 -5.36 -3.09
C TYR A 11 -23.50 -6.58 -2.17
N LEU A 12 -24.60 -6.77 -1.44
CA LEU A 12 -24.77 -7.92 -0.55
C LEU A 12 -24.74 -9.23 -1.32
N ARG A 13 -25.34 -9.27 -2.52
CA ARG A 13 -25.30 -10.43 -3.40
C ARG A 13 -23.90 -10.69 -3.92
N GLN A 14 -23.28 -9.70 -4.55
CA GLN A 14 -21.95 -9.88 -5.16
C GLN A 14 -20.87 -10.24 -4.14
N ILE A 15 -20.95 -9.72 -2.90
CA ILE A 15 -20.02 -10.08 -1.81
C ILE A 15 -20.37 -11.45 -1.21
N GLY A 16 -21.65 -11.84 -1.20
CA GLY A 16 -22.09 -13.15 -0.73
C GLY A 16 -21.76 -14.28 -1.71
N ASP A 17 -21.75 -13.99 -3.01
CA ASP A 17 -21.47 -14.94 -4.09
C ASP A 17 -19.99 -14.91 -4.51
N ILE A 18 -19.06 -14.64 -3.57
CA ILE A 18 -17.64 -14.79 -3.86
C ILE A 18 -17.36 -16.29 -3.93
N ASP A 19 -16.72 -16.74 -5.00
CA ASP A 19 -16.28 -18.12 -5.16
C ASP A 19 -15.03 -18.15 -6.06
N LEU A 20 -13.88 -18.40 -5.44
CA LEU A 20 -12.60 -18.44 -6.15
C LEU A 20 -12.41 -19.71 -6.99
N PHE A 21 -13.14 -20.79 -6.67
CA PHE A 21 -13.06 -22.07 -7.37
C PHE A 21 -13.88 -22.05 -8.66
N ASN A 22 -15.01 -21.34 -8.64
CA ASN A 22 -15.85 -21.14 -9.81
C ASN A 22 -15.54 -19.86 -10.60
N GLY A 23 -14.62 -19.01 -10.12
CA GLY A 23 -14.20 -17.78 -10.79
C GLY A 23 -15.14 -16.59 -10.57
N GLN A 24 -16.02 -16.66 -9.56
CA GLN A 24 -16.90 -15.57 -9.14
C GLN A 24 -16.12 -14.58 -8.30
N THR A 25 -15.56 -13.56 -8.96
CA THR A 25 -14.61 -12.64 -8.33
C THR A 25 -15.10 -11.19 -8.23
N VAL A 26 -16.32 -10.91 -8.70
CA VAL A 26 -16.89 -9.55 -8.73
C VAL A 26 -16.97 -8.96 -7.31
N GLY A 27 -17.45 -9.73 -6.32
CA GLY A 27 -17.45 -9.31 -4.92
C GLY A 27 -16.06 -8.98 -4.39
N LEU A 28 -15.05 -9.80 -4.74
CA LEU A 28 -13.68 -9.58 -4.32
C LEU A 28 -13.08 -8.31 -4.95
N SER A 29 -13.43 -8.02 -6.21
CA SER A 29 -13.09 -6.77 -6.89
C SER A 29 -13.69 -5.55 -6.19
N ILE A 30 -14.93 -5.63 -5.72
CA ILE A 30 -15.59 -4.56 -4.95
C ILE A 30 -14.87 -4.33 -3.62
N VAL A 31 -14.56 -5.41 -2.90
CA VAL A 31 -13.82 -5.35 -1.62
C VAL A 31 -12.44 -4.72 -1.83
N HIS A 32 -11.72 -5.16 -2.86
CA HIS A 32 -10.42 -4.59 -3.23
C HIS A 32 -10.54 -3.09 -3.55
N ALA A 33 -11.53 -2.69 -4.35
CA ALA A 33 -11.76 -1.30 -4.71
C ALA A 33 -12.04 -0.42 -3.47
N GLY A 34 -12.86 -0.90 -2.53
CA GLY A 34 -13.10 -0.20 -1.26
C GLY A 34 -11.84 -0.03 -0.43
N LEU A 35 -11.04 -1.10 -0.27
CA LEU A 35 -9.77 -1.06 0.45
C LEU A 35 -8.74 -0.17 -0.25
N SER A 36 -8.75 -0.10 -1.58
CA SER A 36 -7.89 0.77 -2.36
C SER A 36 -8.15 2.24 -2.06
N LEU A 37 -9.41 2.64 -1.94
CA LEU A 37 -9.82 4.00 -1.59
C LEU A 37 -9.35 4.37 -0.18
N VAL A 38 -9.57 3.49 0.79
CA VAL A 38 -9.11 3.69 2.18
C VAL A 38 -7.58 3.83 2.21
N THR A 39 -6.86 2.94 1.53
CA THR A 39 -5.39 2.97 1.48
C THR A 39 -4.88 4.26 0.82
N CYS A 40 -5.51 4.71 -0.26
CA CYS A 40 -5.19 5.97 -0.93
C CYS A 40 -5.35 7.16 0.02
N LEU A 41 -6.46 7.25 0.75
CA LEU A 41 -6.71 8.33 1.71
C LEU A 41 -5.66 8.35 2.84
N VAL A 42 -5.31 7.17 3.36
CA VAL A 42 -4.25 7.06 4.38
C VAL A 42 -2.91 7.52 3.82
N LEU A 43 -2.52 7.09 2.61
CA LEU A 43 -1.26 7.51 2.00
C LEU A 43 -1.21 9.01 1.69
N LEU A 44 -2.32 9.61 1.26
CA LEU A 44 -2.42 11.05 1.07
C LEU A 44 -2.33 11.82 2.40
N ALA A 45 -2.92 11.30 3.46
CA ALA A 45 -2.80 11.87 4.80
C ALA A 45 -1.33 11.83 5.29
N LEU A 46 -0.66 10.68 5.14
CA LEU A 46 0.75 10.50 5.47
C LEU A 46 1.67 11.42 4.63
N ALA A 47 1.39 11.55 3.32
CA ALA A 47 2.07 12.49 2.46
C ALA A 47 1.89 13.93 2.96
N SER A 48 0.65 14.32 3.29
CA SER A 48 0.35 15.65 3.84
C SER A 48 1.09 15.93 5.15
N LEU A 49 1.20 14.95 6.05
CA LEU A 49 1.97 15.10 7.29
C LEU A 49 3.46 15.29 6.98
N THR A 50 3.99 14.50 6.06
CA THR A 50 5.40 14.53 5.65
C THR A 50 5.81 15.90 5.11
N ILE A 51 5.01 16.49 4.21
CA ILE A 51 5.32 17.81 3.65
C ILE A 51 5.08 18.95 4.66
N ARG A 52 4.08 18.83 5.54
CA ARG A 52 3.79 19.85 6.56
C ARG A 52 4.86 19.93 7.63
N ALA A 53 5.51 18.82 7.96
CA ALA A 53 6.56 18.79 8.97
C ALA A 53 7.72 19.72 8.61
N ARG A 54 8.27 19.61 7.39
CA ARG A 54 9.31 20.51 6.87
C ARG A 54 9.19 20.71 5.36
N PRO A 55 8.42 21.69 4.88
CA PRO A 55 8.15 21.88 3.45
C PRO A 55 9.38 22.35 2.65
N GLU A 56 10.39 22.93 3.29
CA GLU A 56 11.63 23.37 2.63
C GLU A 56 12.66 22.25 2.47
N ARG A 57 12.52 21.12 3.18
CA ARG A 57 13.49 20.04 3.10
C ARG A 57 13.32 19.23 1.81
N PRO A 58 14.40 19.06 1.02
CA PRO A 58 14.39 18.22 -0.17
C PRO A 58 13.92 16.78 0.10
N GLU A 59 14.30 16.21 1.25
CA GLU A 59 13.90 14.88 1.71
C GLU A 59 12.37 14.78 1.84
N ASN A 60 11.73 15.73 2.52
CA ASN A 60 10.28 15.75 2.74
C ASN A 60 9.51 15.98 1.43
N ARG A 61 9.98 16.88 0.56
CA ARG A 61 9.38 17.10 -0.78
C ARG A 61 9.46 15.84 -1.63
N PHE A 62 10.62 15.19 -1.63
CA PHE A 62 10.82 13.93 -2.32
C PHE A 62 9.90 12.85 -1.78
N MET A 63 9.83 12.69 -0.46
CA MET A 63 8.99 11.67 0.15
C MET A 63 7.49 11.93 -0.07
N PHE A 64 7.06 13.20 -0.02
CA PHE A 64 5.71 13.61 -0.36
C PHE A 64 5.29 13.14 -1.76
N VAL A 65 6.09 13.43 -2.78
CA VAL A 65 5.80 13.05 -4.17
C VAL A 65 5.75 11.53 -4.33
N LEU A 66 6.67 10.82 -3.67
CA LEU A 66 6.70 9.36 -3.67
C LEU A 66 5.41 8.76 -3.08
N LEU A 67 4.98 9.27 -1.92
CA LEU A 67 3.76 8.83 -1.26
C LEU A 67 2.49 9.18 -2.07
N VAL A 68 2.44 10.35 -2.70
CA VAL A 68 1.32 10.73 -3.60
C VAL A 68 1.26 9.80 -4.82
N ALA A 69 2.42 9.49 -5.43
CA ALA A 69 2.47 8.57 -6.56
C ALA A 69 2.03 7.15 -6.15
N GLU A 70 2.47 6.66 -4.99
CA GLU A 70 1.99 5.37 -4.46
C GLU A 70 0.50 5.39 -4.10
N ALA A 71 -0.02 6.49 -3.55
CA ALA A 71 -1.44 6.65 -3.27
C ALA A 71 -2.30 6.54 -4.53
N TYR A 72 -1.85 7.14 -5.63
CA TYR A 72 -2.53 7.00 -6.91
C TYR A 72 -2.45 5.56 -7.44
N ARG A 73 -1.33 4.87 -7.23
CA ARG A 73 -1.13 3.51 -7.72
C ARG A 73 -1.93 2.44 -6.99
N VAL A 74 -2.22 2.63 -5.70
CA VAL A 74 -3.04 1.65 -4.96
C VAL A 74 -4.47 1.59 -5.51
N MET A 75 -4.94 2.66 -6.16
CA MET A 75 -6.25 2.77 -6.82
C MET A 75 -6.36 1.98 -8.14
N VAL A 76 -5.68 0.84 -8.29
CA VAL A 76 -5.61 0.08 -9.56
C VAL A 76 -6.97 -0.41 -10.09
N ALA A 77 -7.93 -0.66 -9.19
CA ALA A 77 -9.25 -1.21 -9.52
C ALA A 77 -10.42 -0.37 -8.96
N TRP A 78 -10.21 0.94 -8.76
CA TRP A 78 -11.20 1.82 -8.11
C TRP A 78 -12.55 1.85 -8.83
N TYR A 79 -12.56 1.63 -10.14
CA TYR A 79 -13.76 1.63 -10.98
C TYR A 79 -14.75 0.51 -10.61
N ASN A 80 -14.31 -0.52 -9.86
CA ASN A 80 -15.20 -1.57 -9.34
C ASN A 80 -15.93 -1.15 -8.05
N ILE A 81 -15.65 0.04 -7.50
CA ILE A 81 -16.29 0.49 -6.25
C ILE A 81 -17.79 0.72 -6.43
N TYR A 82 -18.21 1.06 -7.65
CA TYR A 82 -19.60 1.34 -8.00
C TYR A 82 -19.93 0.68 -9.34
N PRO A 83 -21.13 0.09 -9.50
CA PRO A 83 -21.58 -0.41 -10.79
C PRO A 83 -21.89 0.77 -11.71
N PHE A 84 -20.84 1.36 -12.30
CA PHE A 84 -20.99 2.47 -13.24
C PHE A 84 -21.65 1.98 -14.52
N GLU A 85 -22.58 2.77 -15.03
CA GLU A 85 -23.16 2.52 -16.35
C GLU A 85 -22.08 2.77 -17.39
N GLY A 86 -21.89 1.80 -18.29
CA GLY A 86 -20.88 1.89 -19.31
C GLY A 86 -21.26 2.95 -20.33
N SER A 87 -20.36 3.89 -20.58
CA SER A 87 -20.47 4.83 -21.70
C SER A 87 -19.11 5.01 -22.37
N PRO A 88 -19.05 5.37 -23.65
CA PRO A 88 -17.79 5.70 -24.31
C PRO A 88 -16.99 6.77 -23.57
N GLU A 89 -17.66 7.79 -23.01
CA GLU A 89 -17.00 8.84 -22.21
C GLU A 89 -16.43 8.28 -20.90
N PHE A 90 -17.15 7.39 -20.22
CA PHE A 90 -16.67 6.76 -19.00
C PHE A 90 -15.46 5.88 -19.26
N ILE A 91 -15.46 5.11 -20.36
CA ILE A 91 -14.31 4.31 -20.77
C ILE A 91 -13.09 5.17 -21.08
N GLU A 92 -13.28 6.30 -21.79
CA GLU A 92 -12.20 7.26 -22.04
C GLU A 92 -11.65 7.86 -20.73
N PHE A 93 -12.52 8.19 -19.77
CA PHE A 93 -12.11 8.66 -18.45
C PHE A 93 -11.25 7.62 -17.72
N VAL A 94 -11.64 6.35 -17.72
CA VAL A 94 -10.85 5.28 -17.10
C VAL A 94 -9.51 5.11 -17.83
N GLN A 95 -9.46 5.26 -19.15
CA GLN A 95 -8.20 5.25 -19.88
C GLN A 95 -7.26 6.39 -19.47
N TYR A 96 -7.77 7.61 -19.30
CA TYR A 96 -6.98 8.72 -18.78
C TYR A 96 -6.48 8.47 -17.36
N PHE A 97 -7.33 7.89 -16.50
CA PHE A 97 -6.91 7.49 -15.17
C PHE A 97 -5.74 6.50 -15.23
N ARG A 98 -5.82 5.50 -16.12
CA ARG A 98 -4.76 4.50 -16.33
C ARG A 98 -3.47 5.13 -16.83
N ILE A 99 -3.51 6.09 -17.73
CA ILE A 99 -2.32 6.85 -18.16
C ILE A 99 -1.62 7.47 -16.94
N GLY A 100 -2.38 8.17 -16.08
CA GLY A 100 -1.84 8.70 -14.82
C GLY A 100 -1.25 7.61 -13.92
N TRP A 101 -1.87 6.44 -13.88
CA TRP A 101 -1.44 5.31 -13.06
C TRP A 101 -0.07 4.79 -13.50
N TYR A 102 0.16 4.66 -14.80
CA TYR A 102 1.46 4.26 -15.35
C TYR A 102 2.53 5.34 -15.21
N ILE A 103 2.17 6.63 -15.34
CA ILE A 103 3.09 7.75 -15.06
C ILE A 103 3.56 7.71 -13.59
N CYS A 104 2.64 7.49 -12.65
CA CYS A 104 2.97 7.30 -11.24
C CYS A 104 3.84 6.05 -11.04
N GLY A 105 3.57 4.96 -11.76
CA GLY A 105 4.41 3.75 -11.79
C GLY A 105 5.86 4.05 -12.17
N LEU A 106 6.06 4.78 -13.28
CA LEU A 106 7.38 5.19 -13.76
C LEU A 106 8.06 6.17 -12.80
N THR A 107 7.30 7.10 -12.23
CA THR A 107 7.76 8.02 -11.18
C THR A 107 8.32 7.26 -9.99
N CYS A 108 7.56 6.30 -9.45
CA CYS A 108 8.02 5.49 -8.32
C CYS A 108 9.28 4.68 -8.65
N ILE A 109 9.34 4.06 -9.84
CA ILE A 109 10.54 3.33 -10.29
C ILE A 109 11.77 4.23 -10.21
N MET A 110 11.71 5.42 -10.77
CA MET A 110 12.83 6.36 -10.78
C MET A 110 13.16 6.87 -9.38
N MET A 111 12.15 7.22 -8.58
CA MET A 111 12.34 7.71 -7.22
C MET A 111 12.99 6.67 -6.31
N TYR A 112 12.59 5.40 -6.39
CA TYR A 112 13.19 4.33 -5.59
C TYR A 112 14.70 4.24 -5.77
N VAL A 113 15.18 4.30 -7.02
CA VAL A 113 16.62 4.33 -7.31
C VAL A 113 17.26 5.62 -6.82
N CYS A 114 16.58 6.76 -6.93
CA CYS A 114 17.09 8.06 -6.51
C CYS A 114 17.11 8.28 -4.99
N THR A 115 16.59 7.38 -4.16
CA THR A 115 16.68 7.48 -2.69
C THR A 115 18.11 7.61 -2.17
N VAL A 116 19.10 7.06 -2.89
CA VAL A 116 20.53 7.19 -2.58
C VAL A 116 21.07 8.62 -2.61
N SER A 117 20.35 9.57 -3.24
CA SER A 117 20.67 11.00 -3.18
C SER A 117 20.58 11.58 -1.77
N PHE A 118 19.74 10.99 -0.92
CA PHE A 118 19.55 11.41 0.46
C PHE A 118 20.36 10.56 1.44
N TYR A 119 20.56 9.28 1.12
CA TYR A 119 21.29 8.30 1.94
C TYR A 119 22.46 7.71 1.14
N PRO A 120 23.62 8.39 1.09
CA PRO A 120 24.70 8.03 0.18
C PRO A 120 25.29 6.65 0.40
N ILE A 121 25.72 6.04 -0.70
CA ILE A 121 26.58 4.85 -0.71
C ILE A 121 27.89 5.17 -1.43
N LYS A 122 28.96 4.48 -1.06
CA LYS A 122 30.27 4.58 -1.74
C LYS A 122 30.10 4.34 -3.24
N GLY A 123 30.52 5.30 -4.06
CA GLY A 123 30.44 5.25 -5.52
C GLY A 123 29.27 6.01 -6.16
N LEU A 124 28.24 6.40 -5.40
CA LEU A 124 27.12 7.24 -5.88
C LEU A 124 27.06 8.61 -5.17
N GLU A 125 28.16 9.03 -4.56
CA GLU A 125 28.24 10.29 -3.80
C GLU A 125 27.96 11.53 -4.67
N PHE A 126 28.17 11.47 -5.99
CA PHE A 126 27.81 12.58 -6.87
C PHE A 126 26.32 12.92 -6.83
N MET A 127 25.45 11.96 -6.46
CA MET A 127 24.00 12.13 -6.36
C MET A 127 23.57 12.95 -5.15
N THR A 128 24.46 13.20 -4.18
CA THR A 128 24.17 14.02 -2.99
C THR A 128 24.33 15.52 -3.22
N LYS A 129 24.77 15.93 -4.42
CA LYS A 129 24.91 17.35 -4.77
C LYS A 129 23.58 18.08 -4.54
N PRO A 130 23.59 19.28 -3.92
CA PRO A 130 22.36 20.03 -3.60
C PRO A 130 21.49 20.31 -4.84
N ILE A 131 22.12 20.58 -5.98
CA ILE A 131 21.42 20.80 -7.26
C ILE A 131 20.58 19.58 -7.67
N ILE A 132 21.06 18.37 -7.39
CA ILE A 132 20.31 17.14 -7.70
C ILE A 132 19.20 16.99 -6.66
N LYS A 133 19.55 16.90 -5.37
CA LYS A 133 18.60 16.67 -4.26
C LYS A 133 17.39 17.61 -4.30
N ASN A 134 17.64 18.90 -4.51
CA ASN A 134 16.60 19.94 -4.46
C ASN A 134 15.60 19.86 -5.62
N ASN A 135 15.97 19.18 -6.72
CA ASN A 135 15.18 19.15 -7.93
C ASN A 135 14.52 17.79 -8.21
N LEU A 136 14.92 16.70 -7.54
CA LEU A 136 14.39 15.36 -7.81
C LEU A 136 12.86 15.27 -7.67
N TRP A 137 12.28 15.97 -6.69
CA TRP A 137 10.85 15.89 -6.40
C TRP A 137 9.97 16.38 -7.55
N TRP A 138 10.40 17.36 -8.34
CA TRP A 138 9.65 17.85 -9.52
C TRP A 138 10.21 17.30 -10.84
N ALA A 139 11.53 17.07 -10.91
CA ALA A 139 12.19 16.61 -12.12
C ALA A 139 11.77 15.17 -12.47
N ILE A 140 11.68 14.27 -11.49
CA ILE A 140 11.32 12.87 -11.76
C ILE A 140 9.89 12.74 -12.32
N PRO A 141 8.83 13.29 -11.68
CA PRO A 141 7.48 13.26 -12.26
C PRO A 141 7.42 13.90 -13.65
N SER A 142 8.16 14.99 -13.87
CA SER A 142 8.21 15.66 -15.17
C SER A 142 8.83 14.77 -16.24
N ILE A 143 9.97 14.13 -15.95
CA ILE A 143 10.62 13.19 -16.86
C ILE A 143 9.72 11.99 -17.13
N ALA A 144 9.10 11.41 -16.09
CA ALA A 144 8.17 10.30 -16.25
C ALA A 144 6.99 10.67 -17.16
N THR A 145 6.42 11.87 -16.97
CA THR A 145 5.33 12.39 -17.82
C THR A 145 5.79 12.58 -19.26
N ILE A 146 6.96 13.17 -19.49
CA ILE A 146 7.51 13.40 -20.84
C ILE A 146 7.78 12.07 -21.55
N VAL A 147 8.44 11.12 -20.87
CA VAL A 147 8.75 9.79 -21.41
C VAL A 147 7.47 9.04 -21.75
N PHE A 148 6.48 9.07 -20.86
CA PHE A 148 5.25 8.32 -21.08
C PHE A 148 4.40 8.94 -22.18
N THR A 149 4.30 10.27 -22.21
CA THR A 149 3.58 10.99 -23.26
C THR A 149 4.26 10.81 -24.62
N SER A 150 5.60 10.79 -24.68
CA SER A 150 6.31 10.55 -25.93
C SER A 150 6.08 9.12 -26.43
N LEU A 151 6.04 8.11 -25.56
CA LEU A 151 5.68 6.75 -25.93
C LEU A 151 4.29 6.68 -26.58
N ILE A 152 3.30 7.39 -26.02
CA ILE A 152 1.94 7.46 -26.58
C ILE A 152 1.91 8.21 -27.92
N LEU A 153 2.65 9.32 -28.04
CA LEU A 153 2.64 10.12 -29.28
C LEU A 153 3.38 9.43 -30.45
N LEU A 154 4.34 8.56 -30.14
CA LEU A 154 5.13 7.84 -31.13
C LEU A 154 4.53 6.49 -31.52
N SER A 155 3.52 5.98 -30.80
CA SER A 155 2.86 4.72 -31.13
C SER A 155 1.73 4.90 -32.16
N PRO A 156 1.60 4.00 -33.15
CA PRO A 156 0.56 4.10 -34.19
C PRO A 156 -0.88 4.15 -33.68
N ASN A 157 -1.24 3.33 -32.67
CA ASN A 157 -2.56 3.34 -32.03
C ASN A 157 -2.56 4.05 -30.66
N GLY A 158 -1.57 4.92 -30.41
CA GLY A 158 -1.52 5.74 -29.21
C GLY A 158 -1.52 4.92 -27.92
N THR A 159 -2.44 5.25 -27.02
CA THR A 159 -2.56 4.67 -25.67
C THR A 159 -2.74 3.15 -25.69
N VAL A 160 -3.50 2.61 -26.65
CA VAL A 160 -3.80 1.16 -26.70
C VAL A 160 -2.54 0.33 -26.94
N ASP A 161 -1.61 0.80 -27.77
CA ASP A 161 -0.33 0.10 -27.98
C ASP A 161 0.58 0.15 -26.74
N VAL A 162 0.55 1.25 -25.99
CA VAL A 162 1.47 1.47 -24.86
C VAL A 162 0.99 0.79 -23.58
N ILE A 163 -0.31 0.79 -23.30
CA ILE A 163 -0.86 0.23 -22.05
C ILE A 163 -2.01 -0.76 -22.23
N GLY A 164 -2.54 -0.92 -23.43
CA GLY A 164 -3.70 -1.77 -23.71
C GLY A 164 -5.03 -1.04 -23.60
N GLY A 165 -6.05 -1.67 -24.20
CA GLY A 165 -7.44 -1.22 -24.17
C GLY A 165 -8.10 -1.32 -22.79
N ALA A 166 -9.31 -0.82 -22.65
CA ALA A 166 -10.15 -0.97 -21.47
C ALA A 166 -11.56 -1.32 -21.95
N TYR A 167 -12.21 -2.23 -21.24
CA TYR A 167 -13.50 -2.77 -21.60
C TYR A 167 -14.44 -2.71 -20.42
N HIS A 168 -15.64 -2.20 -20.62
CA HIS A 168 -16.74 -2.34 -19.69
C HIS A 168 -17.58 -3.52 -20.15
N VAL A 169 -17.89 -4.42 -19.22
CA VAL A 169 -18.68 -5.61 -19.48
C VAL A 169 -19.93 -5.54 -18.60
N TYR A 170 -21.08 -5.62 -19.24
CA TYR A 170 -22.38 -5.65 -18.60
C TYR A 170 -23.16 -6.90 -19.00
N CYS A 171 -23.72 -7.55 -17.99
CA CYS A 171 -24.67 -8.63 -18.15
C CYS A 171 -25.94 -8.26 -17.38
N ALA A 172 -27.07 -8.26 -18.07
CA ALA A 172 -28.37 -7.93 -17.50
C ALA A 172 -29.02 -9.16 -16.86
N GLU A 173 -30.01 -8.93 -15.99
CA GLU A 173 -30.75 -10.04 -15.39
C GLU A 173 -31.44 -10.89 -16.48
N GLY A 174 -31.28 -12.21 -16.39
CA GLY A 174 -31.86 -13.15 -17.36
C GLY A 174 -31.10 -13.30 -18.67
N THR A 175 -29.90 -12.71 -18.82
CA THR A 175 -29.06 -12.87 -20.03
C THR A 175 -28.03 -14.00 -19.90
N VAL A 176 -28.20 -14.94 -18.98
CA VAL A 176 -27.31 -16.10 -18.79
C VAL A 176 -27.12 -16.86 -20.12
N SER A 177 -25.89 -17.22 -20.44
CA SER A 177 -25.48 -17.87 -21.70
C SER A 177 -25.74 -17.03 -22.97
N GLN A 178 -26.08 -15.75 -22.84
CA GLN A 178 -26.18 -14.80 -23.95
C GLN A 178 -24.92 -13.96 -24.08
N PRO A 179 -24.65 -13.35 -25.25
CA PRO A 179 -23.51 -12.44 -25.42
C PRO A 179 -23.56 -11.27 -24.42
N ALA A 180 -22.43 -10.98 -23.79
CA ALA A 180 -22.30 -9.83 -22.90
C ALA A 180 -22.30 -8.52 -23.68
N GLU A 181 -22.84 -7.46 -23.08
CA GLU A 181 -22.72 -6.11 -23.63
C GLU A 181 -21.33 -5.57 -23.27
N ILE A 182 -20.51 -5.30 -24.30
CA ILE A 182 -19.12 -4.88 -24.12
C ILE A 182 -18.90 -3.54 -24.80
N ILE A 183 -18.43 -2.55 -24.02
CA ILE A 183 -18.02 -1.25 -24.52
C ILE A 183 -16.49 -1.16 -24.41
N SER A 184 -15.81 -1.00 -25.54
CA SER A 184 -14.36 -0.95 -25.63
C SER A 184 -13.82 0.47 -25.82
N SER A 185 -12.60 0.73 -25.36
CA SER A 185 -11.91 1.99 -25.65
C SER A 185 -11.52 2.08 -27.12
N ARG A 186 -11.51 3.30 -27.67
CA ARG A 186 -11.14 3.55 -29.08
C ARG A 186 -9.80 2.89 -29.44
N GLY A 187 -9.78 2.11 -30.51
CA GLY A 187 -8.59 1.43 -31.03
C GLY A 187 -8.27 0.08 -30.35
N SER A 188 -9.11 -0.36 -29.41
CA SER A 188 -8.96 -1.68 -28.77
C SER A 188 -9.54 -2.78 -29.66
N PRO A 189 -8.97 -3.99 -29.65
CA PRO A 189 -9.56 -5.13 -30.34
C PRO A 189 -10.93 -5.47 -29.76
N ASP A 190 -11.84 -5.98 -30.59
CA ASP A 190 -13.15 -6.41 -30.14
C ASP A 190 -13.02 -7.62 -29.20
N LEU A 191 -13.66 -7.54 -28.04
CA LEU A 191 -13.77 -8.63 -27.09
C LEU A 191 -15.15 -9.28 -27.25
N VAL A 192 -15.19 -10.61 -27.28
CA VAL A 192 -16.43 -11.38 -27.27
C VAL A 192 -16.51 -12.14 -25.96
N GLY A 193 -17.59 -11.92 -25.21
CA GLY A 193 -17.83 -12.57 -23.92
C GLY A 193 -19.27 -13.09 -23.83
N VAL A 194 -19.49 -14.04 -22.94
CA VAL A 194 -20.81 -14.62 -22.64
C VAL A 194 -21.13 -14.34 -21.18
N CYS A 195 -22.40 -14.07 -20.87
CA CYS A 195 -22.86 -13.85 -19.52
C CYS A 195 -22.98 -15.18 -18.74
N GLU A 196 -22.46 -15.17 -17.53
CA GLU A 196 -22.44 -16.32 -16.62
C GLU A 196 -23.66 -16.32 -15.65
N ASP A 197 -23.80 -17.38 -14.85
CA ASP A 197 -24.97 -17.71 -14.01
C ASP A 197 -25.32 -16.72 -12.85
N TYR A 198 -24.70 -15.54 -12.80
CA TYR A 198 -24.81 -14.58 -11.68
C TYR A 198 -25.15 -13.14 -12.13
N ALA A 199 -25.74 -13.00 -13.32
CA ALA A 199 -26.25 -11.71 -13.81
C ALA A 199 -27.42 -11.20 -12.94
N PRO A 200 -27.57 -9.87 -12.73
CA PRO A 200 -26.79 -8.81 -13.34
C PRO A 200 -25.46 -8.53 -12.62
N TYR A 201 -24.42 -8.30 -13.41
CA TYR A 201 -23.12 -7.84 -12.92
C TYR A 201 -22.50 -6.85 -13.89
N VAL A 202 -21.64 -5.99 -13.35
CA VAL A 202 -20.83 -5.04 -14.09
C VAL A 202 -19.40 -5.21 -13.62
N TYR A 203 -18.47 -5.34 -14.56
CA TYR A 203 -17.05 -5.28 -14.25
C TYR A 203 -16.27 -4.66 -15.40
N MET A 204 -15.06 -4.21 -15.08
CA MET A 204 -14.18 -3.56 -16.05
C MET A 204 -12.89 -4.35 -16.20
N VAL A 205 -12.50 -4.56 -17.45
CA VAL A 205 -11.31 -5.30 -17.85
C VAL A 205 -10.27 -4.33 -18.38
N PRO A 206 -9.19 -4.05 -17.64
CA PRO A 206 -8.04 -3.37 -18.20
C PRO A 206 -7.24 -4.35 -19.07
N GLY A 207 -7.24 -4.14 -20.38
CA GLY A 207 -6.30 -4.84 -21.27
C GLY A 207 -4.87 -4.34 -21.02
N ASN A 208 -3.88 -5.22 -21.15
CA ASN A 208 -2.47 -4.88 -20.95
C ASN A 208 -1.67 -5.16 -22.22
N SER A 209 -0.96 -4.15 -22.75
CA SER A 209 0.02 -4.40 -23.80
C SER A 209 1.31 -4.97 -23.21
N THR A 210 2.20 -5.53 -24.04
CA THR A 210 3.51 -6.05 -23.59
C THR A 210 4.34 -4.98 -22.85
N ALA A 211 4.32 -3.74 -23.32
CA ALA A 211 4.98 -2.62 -22.65
C ALA A 211 4.31 -2.29 -21.30
N GLY A 212 2.97 -2.30 -21.26
CA GLY A 212 2.18 -2.15 -20.04
C GLY A 212 2.50 -3.23 -19.00
N GLN A 213 2.56 -4.50 -19.40
CA GLN A 213 2.93 -5.62 -18.52
C GLN A 213 4.33 -5.44 -17.92
N LEU A 214 5.31 -5.02 -18.72
CA LEU A 214 6.67 -4.77 -18.22
C LEU A 214 6.70 -3.63 -17.18
N LEU A 215 5.95 -2.55 -17.40
CA LEU A 215 5.81 -1.44 -16.46
C LEU A 215 5.08 -1.83 -15.16
N LEU A 216 4.24 -2.87 -15.18
CA LEU A 216 3.58 -3.40 -13.98
C LEU A 216 4.57 -4.13 -13.05
N VAL A 217 5.54 -4.82 -13.65
CA VAL A 217 6.53 -5.67 -12.96
C VAL A 217 7.77 -4.87 -12.52
N LEU A 218 8.23 -3.92 -13.33
CA LEU A 218 9.46 -3.15 -13.12
C LEU A 218 9.60 -2.45 -11.73
N PRO A 219 8.52 -1.94 -11.10
CA PRO A 219 8.58 -1.35 -9.77
C PRO A 219 9.12 -2.29 -8.69
N VAL A 220 8.92 -3.61 -8.83
CA VAL A 220 9.46 -4.60 -7.89
C VAL A 220 10.98 -4.68 -8.01
N PHE A 221 11.51 -4.74 -9.23
CA PHE A 221 12.96 -4.74 -9.44
C PHE A 221 13.60 -3.45 -8.93
N SER A 222 12.98 -2.30 -9.18
CA SER A 222 13.42 -1.02 -8.64
C SER A 222 13.45 -1.01 -7.10
N ALA A 223 12.38 -1.51 -6.46
CA ALA A 223 12.32 -1.64 -5.01
C ALA A 223 13.40 -2.58 -4.46
N THR A 224 13.74 -3.67 -5.17
CA THR A 224 14.84 -4.56 -4.80
C THR A 224 16.19 -3.84 -4.83
N PHE A 225 16.46 -3.03 -5.86
CA PHE A 225 17.68 -2.22 -5.90
C PHE A 225 17.72 -1.18 -4.76
N ALA A 226 16.61 -0.46 -4.54
CA ALA A 226 16.48 0.51 -3.45
C ALA A 226 16.70 -0.15 -2.08
N MET A 227 16.14 -1.34 -1.87
CA MET A 227 16.36 -2.14 -0.66
C MET A 227 17.85 -2.44 -0.45
N VAL A 228 18.56 -2.92 -1.48
CA VAL A 228 20.00 -3.22 -1.38
C VAL A 228 20.79 -1.96 -1.06
N PHE A 229 20.45 -0.83 -1.67
CA PHE A 229 21.10 0.45 -1.40
C PHE A 229 20.85 0.93 0.01
N MET A 230 19.60 0.97 0.48
CA MET A 230 19.25 1.40 1.84
C MET A 230 19.89 0.49 2.89
N ARG A 231 20.01 -0.82 2.63
CA ARG A 231 20.75 -1.74 3.52
C ARG A 231 22.22 -1.37 3.63
N LYS A 232 22.86 -0.99 2.51
CA LYS A 232 24.25 -0.54 2.50
C LYS A 232 24.41 0.81 3.20
N SER A 233 23.51 1.77 2.93
CA SER A 233 23.50 3.09 3.58
C SER A 233 23.33 2.95 5.09
N TRP A 234 22.34 2.18 5.56
CA TRP A 234 22.10 1.91 6.97
C TRP A 234 23.36 1.35 7.66
N LYS A 235 23.98 0.31 7.10
CA LYS A 235 25.22 -0.26 7.67
C LYS A 235 26.41 0.70 7.67
N SER A 236 26.44 1.67 6.76
CA SER A 236 27.50 2.66 6.69
C SER A 236 27.29 3.78 7.71
N LEU A 237 26.07 4.28 7.81
CA LEU A 237 25.67 5.38 8.71
C LEU A 237 25.66 4.91 10.18
N ALA A 238 25.27 3.67 10.45
CA ALA A 238 25.27 3.12 11.81
C ALA A 238 26.67 3.00 12.46
N LYS A 239 27.76 3.30 11.74
CA LYS A 239 29.12 3.28 12.27
C LYS A 239 29.52 4.57 12.98
N ASP A 240 28.82 5.66 12.69
CA ASP A 240 29.17 6.99 13.16
C ASP A 240 28.00 7.55 14.00
N PRO A 241 28.21 7.83 15.30
CA PRO A 241 27.19 8.42 16.18
C PRO A 241 26.57 9.70 15.62
N GLU A 242 27.32 10.51 14.86
CA GLU A 242 26.78 11.76 14.29
C GLU A 242 25.70 11.50 13.23
N THR A 243 25.70 10.31 12.62
CA THR A 243 24.76 9.93 11.55
C THR A 243 23.70 8.94 12.01
N GLU A 244 23.56 8.70 13.30
CA GLU A 244 22.58 7.76 13.87
C GLU A 244 21.15 8.03 13.39
N ASN A 245 20.74 9.30 13.37
CA ASN A 245 19.41 9.69 12.88
C ASN A 245 19.17 9.27 11.42
N GLN A 246 20.16 9.50 10.55
CA GLN A 246 20.10 9.09 9.15
C GLN A 246 20.17 7.56 9.00
N ALA A 247 20.88 6.87 9.91
CA ALA A 247 20.94 5.42 9.93
C ALA A 247 19.56 4.81 10.24
N ILE A 248 18.82 5.37 11.20
CA ILE A 248 17.47 4.92 11.52
C ILE A 248 16.51 5.24 10.38
N GLU A 249 16.58 6.43 9.78
CA GLU A 249 15.82 6.79 8.58
C GLU A 249 16.06 5.77 7.43
N ALA A 250 17.32 5.46 7.13
CA ALA A 250 17.71 4.48 6.13
C ALA A 250 17.24 3.06 6.47
N ARG A 251 17.21 2.67 7.76
CA ARG A 251 16.65 1.40 8.22
C ARG A 251 15.15 1.32 7.93
N SER A 252 14.39 2.37 8.25
CA SER A 252 12.95 2.41 8.00
C SER A 252 12.65 2.33 6.50
N LEU A 253 13.39 3.05 5.67
CA LEU A 253 13.31 2.97 4.21
C LEU A 253 13.65 1.56 3.70
N PHE A 254 14.71 0.94 4.23
CA PHE A 254 15.07 -0.44 3.91
C PHE A 254 13.92 -1.40 4.20
N ILE A 255 13.26 -1.29 5.36
CA ILE A 255 12.13 -2.14 5.73
C ILE A 255 10.96 -1.95 4.76
N GLY A 256 10.61 -0.70 4.42
CA GLY A 256 9.55 -0.41 3.45
C GLY A 256 9.83 -1.05 2.08
N PHE A 257 11.04 -0.85 1.54
CA PHE A 257 11.44 -1.47 0.27
C PHE A 257 11.56 -2.99 0.34
N ALA A 258 12.03 -3.54 1.47
CA ALA A 258 12.10 -4.98 1.68
C ALA A 258 10.72 -5.61 1.64
N GLY A 259 9.73 -5.01 2.30
CA GLY A 259 8.35 -5.47 2.24
C GLY A 259 7.79 -5.47 0.82
N LYS A 260 8.04 -4.40 0.04
CA LYS A 260 7.64 -4.36 -1.37
C LYS A 260 8.31 -5.44 -2.20
N ALA A 261 9.63 -5.58 -2.12
CA ALA A 261 10.37 -6.56 -2.91
C ALA A 261 10.04 -8.01 -2.54
N ILE A 262 9.76 -8.31 -1.26
CA ILE A 262 9.44 -9.68 -0.81
C ILE A 262 7.97 -10.00 -1.10
N ILE A 263 7.03 -9.20 -0.58
CA ILE A 263 5.60 -9.49 -0.65
C ILE A 263 5.09 -9.35 -2.08
N LYS A 264 5.30 -8.18 -2.70
CA LYS A 264 4.87 -7.94 -4.09
C LYS A 264 5.74 -8.72 -5.07
N GLY A 265 7.02 -8.94 -4.77
CA GLY A 265 7.89 -9.75 -5.62
C GLY A 265 7.50 -11.22 -5.68
N ALA A 266 7.07 -11.81 -4.57
CA ALA A 266 6.53 -13.17 -4.58
C ALA A 266 5.31 -13.30 -5.50
N MET A 267 4.36 -12.36 -5.40
CA MET A 267 3.18 -12.34 -6.28
C MET A 267 3.54 -12.05 -7.74
N THR A 268 4.56 -11.22 -7.98
CA THR A 268 5.06 -10.92 -9.32
C THR A 268 5.69 -12.15 -9.98
N ILE A 269 6.41 -12.98 -9.21
CA ILE A 269 6.88 -14.28 -9.70
C ILE A 269 5.69 -15.16 -10.11
N GLY A 270 4.63 -15.18 -9.30
CA GLY A 270 3.37 -15.85 -9.64
C GLY A 270 2.79 -15.36 -10.97
N ILE A 271 2.71 -14.04 -11.19
CA ILE A 271 2.23 -13.45 -12.44
C ILE A 271 3.13 -13.84 -13.62
N ILE A 272 4.45 -13.85 -13.45
CA ILE A 272 5.38 -14.31 -14.50
C ILE A 272 5.11 -15.80 -14.82
N SER A 273 4.91 -16.64 -13.80
CA SER A 273 4.55 -18.05 -14.00
C SER A 273 3.22 -18.20 -14.75
N MET A 274 2.22 -17.37 -14.45
CA MET A 274 0.94 -17.37 -15.17
C MET A 274 1.12 -17.01 -16.65
N VAL A 275 1.87 -15.95 -16.95
CA VAL A 275 2.12 -15.54 -18.34
C VAL A 275 2.84 -16.65 -19.11
N ILE A 276 3.75 -17.39 -18.46
CA ILE A 276 4.45 -18.53 -19.09
C ILE A 276 3.48 -19.69 -19.39
N ILE A 277 2.51 -19.95 -18.50
CA ILE A 277 1.61 -21.11 -18.61
C ILE A 277 0.39 -20.81 -19.50
N PHE A 278 -0.22 -19.64 -19.32
CA PHE A 278 -1.50 -19.23 -19.91
C PHE A 278 -1.34 -18.21 -21.04
N GLY A 279 -0.14 -17.67 -21.27
CA GLY A 279 0.14 -16.72 -22.35
C GLY A 279 -0.20 -15.26 -22.05
N ASP A 280 -1.20 -15.00 -21.20
CA ASP A 280 -1.58 -13.66 -20.74
C ASP A 280 -2.06 -13.68 -19.27
N TRP A 281 -2.24 -12.50 -18.66
CA TRP A 281 -2.84 -12.34 -17.34
C TRP A 281 -3.86 -11.18 -17.33
N ASN A 282 -5.14 -11.53 -17.41
CA ASN A 282 -6.27 -10.61 -17.38
C ASN A 282 -7.53 -11.25 -16.77
N LEU A 283 -8.40 -10.43 -16.17
CA LEU A 283 -9.71 -10.87 -15.67
C LEU A 283 -10.63 -11.40 -16.78
N ALA A 284 -10.39 -11.06 -18.05
CA ALA A 284 -11.15 -11.59 -19.18
C ALA A 284 -10.87 -13.07 -19.49
N ASP A 285 -9.73 -13.60 -19.04
CA ASP A 285 -9.33 -14.99 -19.34
C ASP A 285 -9.86 -15.99 -18.30
N VAL A 286 -10.61 -15.55 -17.30
CA VAL A 286 -11.17 -16.42 -16.26
C VAL A 286 -12.08 -17.49 -16.89
N GLY A 287 -12.89 -17.13 -17.89
CA GLY A 287 -13.75 -18.08 -18.61
C GLY A 287 -12.99 -19.04 -19.53
N THR A 288 -11.95 -18.54 -20.22
CA THR A 288 -11.12 -19.35 -21.14
C THR A 288 -10.21 -20.31 -20.38
N VAL A 289 -9.61 -19.86 -19.28
CA VAL A 289 -8.76 -20.69 -18.40
C VAL A 289 -9.56 -21.87 -17.84
N LYS A 290 -10.81 -21.66 -17.42
CA LYS A 290 -11.69 -22.75 -16.96
C LYS A 290 -11.90 -23.81 -18.04
N GLN A 291 -12.19 -23.38 -19.27
CA GLN A 291 -12.50 -24.27 -20.39
C GLN A 291 -11.27 -25.03 -20.90
N GLU A 292 -10.10 -24.39 -20.95
CA GLU A 292 -8.89 -24.95 -21.55
C GLU A 292 -8.02 -25.73 -20.55
N TYR A 293 -7.96 -25.28 -19.28
CA TYR A 293 -7.04 -25.83 -18.27
C TYR A 293 -7.73 -26.44 -17.04
N GLY A 294 -9.05 -26.28 -16.91
CA GLY A 294 -9.87 -26.85 -15.82
C GLY A 294 -9.94 -25.99 -14.55
N GLU A 295 -10.77 -26.43 -13.60
CA GLU A 295 -11.14 -25.66 -12.40
C GLU A 295 -9.98 -25.42 -11.42
N GLN A 296 -9.06 -26.38 -11.29
CA GLN A 296 -7.88 -26.21 -10.43
C GLN A 296 -6.94 -25.12 -10.96
N ALA A 297 -6.78 -25.05 -12.29
CA ALA A 297 -5.98 -24.01 -12.93
C ALA A 297 -6.63 -22.64 -12.77
N LEU A 298 -7.97 -22.56 -12.91
CA LEU A 298 -8.76 -21.36 -12.65
C LEU A 298 -8.57 -20.85 -11.23
N THR A 299 -8.65 -21.73 -10.24
CA THR A 299 -8.50 -21.38 -8.83
C THR A 299 -7.12 -20.77 -8.57
N LEU A 300 -6.06 -21.43 -9.06
CA LEU A 300 -4.70 -20.92 -8.96
C LEU A 300 -4.54 -19.58 -9.68
N TYR A 301 -5.20 -19.44 -10.84
CA TYR A 301 -5.21 -18.22 -11.62
C TYR A 301 -5.79 -17.05 -10.81
N VAL A 302 -7.00 -17.21 -10.31
CA VAL A 302 -7.69 -16.19 -9.51
C VAL A 302 -6.89 -15.85 -8.25
N PHE A 303 -6.33 -16.86 -7.57
CA PHE A 303 -5.56 -16.66 -6.34
C PHE A 303 -4.31 -15.79 -6.56
N ILE A 304 -3.51 -16.08 -7.59
CA ILE A 304 -2.32 -15.29 -7.87
C ILE A 304 -2.69 -13.88 -8.35
N LEU A 305 -3.72 -13.74 -9.19
CA LEU A 305 -4.17 -12.44 -9.69
C LEU A 305 -4.61 -11.52 -8.55
N TYR A 306 -5.51 -11.99 -7.68
CA TYR A 306 -5.96 -11.20 -6.54
C TYR A 306 -4.86 -11.07 -5.49
N GLY A 307 -4.03 -12.09 -5.28
CA GLY A 307 -2.84 -11.99 -4.45
C GLY A 307 -1.92 -10.85 -4.89
N PHE A 308 -1.71 -10.69 -6.20
CA PHE A 308 -0.99 -9.55 -6.77
C PHE A 308 -1.71 -8.22 -6.50
N LEU A 309 -3.02 -8.11 -6.75
CA LEU A 309 -3.80 -6.90 -6.48
C LEU A 309 -3.76 -6.48 -5.00
N PHE A 310 -3.96 -7.41 -4.07
CA PHE A 310 -3.87 -7.14 -2.63
C PHE A 310 -2.44 -6.81 -2.19
N SER A 311 -1.42 -7.40 -2.82
CA SER A 311 -0.02 -7.06 -2.52
C SER A 311 0.30 -5.60 -2.83
N ILE A 312 -0.35 -4.99 -3.83
CA ILE A 312 -0.19 -3.55 -4.13
C ILE A 312 -0.67 -2.71 -2.94
N LEU A 313 -1.83 -3.03 -2.37
CA LEU A 313 -2.39 -2.32 -1.22
C LEU A 313 -1.50 -2.49 0.02
N LEU A 314 -1.16 -3.75 0.34
CA LEU A 314 -0.39 -4.08 1.54
C LEU A 314 1.00 -3.44 1.51
N THR A 315 1.69 -3.52 0.37
CA THR A 315 3.04 -2.96 0.24
C THR A 315 3.01 -1.43 0.15
N GLY A 316 1.99 -0.83 -0.48
CA GLY A 316 1.79 0.62 -0.46
C GLY A 316 1.59 1.14 0.96
N MET A 317 0.73 0.49 1.75
CA MET A 317 0.49 0.84 3.15
C MET A 317 1.75 0.70 4.01
N LEU A 318 2.43 -0.44 3.95
CA LEU A 318 3.67 -0.68 4.70
C LEU A 318 4.73 0.38 4.36
N GLU A 319 4.96 0.63 3.07
CA GLU A 319 5.88 1.65 2.60
C GLU A 319 5.52 3.03 3.15
N GLY A 320 4.23 3.40 3.06
CA GLY A 320 3.71 4.65 3.59
C GLY A 320 4.04 4.87 5.06
N PHE A 321 3.72 3.89 5.91
CA PHE A 321 4.00 3.98 7.35
C PHE A 321 5.49 4.03 7.63
N MET A 322 6.28 3.14 7.02
CA MET A 322 7.72 3.08 7.27
C MET A 322 8.46 4.33 6.83
N PHE A 323 8.09 4.90 5.68
CA PHE A 323 8.73 6.11 5.15
C PHE A 323 8.35 7.32 5.98
N THR A 324 7.07 7.44 6.34
CA THR A 324 6.59 8.53 7.17
C THR A 324 7.20 8.46 8.57
N TYR A 325 7.27 7.26 9.17
CA TYR A 325 7.96 7.05 10.44
C TYR A 325 9.43 7.47 10.36
N GLY A 326 10.16 7.03 9.33
CA GLY A 326 11.56 7.40 9.13
C GLY A 326 11.75 8.92 9.13
N ILE A 327 10.97 9.65 8.32
CA ILE A 327 11.10 11.10 8.16
C ILE A 327 10.58 11.88 9.38
N LEU A 328 9.45 11.46 9.98
CA LEU A 328 8.76 12.28 10.99
C LEU A 328 9.20 12.03 12.43
N LYS A 329 9.76 10.85 12.75
CA LYS A 329 10.08 10.48 14.15
C LYS A 329 10.94 11.51 14.89
N ASN A 330 11.82 12.21 14.17
CA ASN A 330 12.71 13.22 14.73
C ASN A 330 12.16 14.66 14.60
N GLU A 331 11.01 14.83 13.93
CA GLU A 331 10.43 16.12 13.57
C GLU A 331 9.13 16.43 14.32
N ILE A 332 8.37 15.41 14.74
CA ILE A 332 7.07 15.55 15.41
C ILE A 332 7.05 14.75 16.71
N LEU A 333 6.67 15.39 17.81
CA LEU A 333 6.52 14.78 19.13
C LEU A 333 5.48 13.64 19.12
N GLY A 334 5.83 12.49 19.70
CA GLY A 334 4.92 11.33 19.85
C GLY A 334 4.35 10.73 18.55
N ILE A 335 4.92 11.08 17.38
CA ILE A 335 4.42 10.61 16.09
C ILE A 335 4.70 9.12 15.88
N ASP A 336 5.78 8.60 16.47
CA ASP A 336 6.15 7.19 16.44
C ASP A 336 5.09 6.32 17.12
N GLU A 337 4.60 6.72 18.30
CA GLU A 337 3.53 6.02 19.02
C GLU A 337 2.21 6.07 18.23
N THR A 338 1.85 7.25 17.71
CA THR A 338 0.62 7.44 16.94
C THR A 338 0.63 6.62 15.65
N LEU A 339 1.74 6.64 14.89
CA LEU A 339 1.91 5.85 13.67
C LEU A 339 1.86 4.36 13.97
N ARG A 340 2.51 3.91 15.05
CA ARG A 340 2.51 2.51 15.48
C ARG A 340 1.11 2.02 15.84
N LYS A 341 0.38 2.75 16.68
CA LYS A 341 -1.02 2.42 17.04
C LYS A 341 -1.92 2.34 15.80
N THR A 342 -1.77 3.30 14.89
CA THR A 342 -2.55 3.33 13.64
C THR A 342 -2.20 2.14 12.74
N PHE A 343 -0.92 1.83 12.57
CA PHE A 343 -0.44 0.69 11.79
C PHE A 343 -0.89 -0.65 12.37
N SER A 344 -0.75 -0.85 13.69
CA SER A 344 -1.22 -2.06 14.37
C SER A 344 -2.74 -2.26 14.23
N THR A 345 -3.51 -1.16 14.31
CA THR A 345 -4.95 -1.21 14.09
C THR A 345 -5.30 -1.59 12.65
N ALA A 346 -4.57 -1.04 11.67
CA ALA A 346 -4.76 -1.39 10.26
C ALA A 346 -4.44 -2.86 9.97
N ILE A 347 -3.34 -3.40 10.53
CA ILE A 347 -3.01 -4.82 10.43
C ILE A 347 -4.12 -5.68 11.03
N PHE A 348 -4.58 -5.36 12.25
CA PHE A 348 -5.63 -6.13 12.92
C PHE A 348 -6.91 -6.16 12.09
N ALA A 349 -7.36 -5.00 11.60
CA ALA A 349 -8.56 -4.91 10.78
C ALA A 349 -8.43 -5.68 9.47
N THR A 350 -7.28 -5.58 8.79
CA THR A 350 -7.03 -6.27 7.52
C THR A 350 -6.95 -7.78 7.71
N MET A 351 -6.20 -8.25 8.70
CA MET A 351 -6.12 -9.69 9.03
C MET A 351 -7.48 -10.24 9.45
N GLY A 352 -8.24 -9.49 10.25
CA GLY A 352 -9.60 -9.85 10.64
C GLY A 352 -10.54 -9.96 9.44
N GLY A 353 -10.49 -8.99 8.52
CA GLY A 353 -11.29 -9.01 7.30
C GLY A 353 -10.94 -10.18 6.37
N VAL A 354 -9.65 -10.40 6.10
CA VAL A 354 -9.20 -11.50 5.22
C VAL A 354 -9.53 -12.87 5.83
N SER A 355 -9.33 -13.05 7.14
CA SER A 355 -9.68 -14.31 7.82
C SER A 355 -11.18 -14.59 7.82
N LEU A 356 -12.03 -13.56 7.97
CA LEU A 356 -13.48 -13.70 7.84
C LEU A 356 -13.89 -14.12 6.42
N LEU A 357 -13.26 -13.53 5.38
CA LEU A 357 -13.50 -13.93 3.99
C LEU A 357 -13.12 -15.40 3.79
N ILE A 358 -11.86 -15.77 4.04
CA ILE A 358 -11.37 -17.15 3.85
C ILE A 358 -12.22 -18.16 4.62
N ALA A 359 -12.60 -17.86 5.86
CA ALA A 359 -13.39 -18.80 6.65
C ALA A 359 -14.85 -18.89 6.21
N SER A 360 -15.42 -17.82 5.64
CA SER A 360 -16.77 -17.90 5.05
C SER A 360 -16.76 -18.81 3.83
N GLU A 361 -15.75 -18.66 2.96
CA GLU A 361 -15.55 -19.53 1.79
C GLU A 361 -15.37 -21.01 2.18
N LEU A 362 -14.45 -21.30 3.11
CA LEU A 362 -14.21 -22.67 3.54
C LEU A 362 -15.47 -23.30 4.14
N MET A 363 -16.26 -22.54 4.90
CA MET A 363 -17.48 -23.07 5.53
C MET A 363 -18.62 -23.27 4.52
N GLU A 364 -18.64 -22.50 3.43
CA GLU A 364 -19.56 -22.70 2.30
C GLU A 364 -19.36 -24.09 1.69
N ASP A 365 -18.12 -24.42 1.34
CA ASP A 365 -17.72 -25.71 0.74
C ASP A 365 -18.02 -26.92 1.63
N PHE A 366 -17.83 -26.78 2.95
CA PHE A 366 -17.95 -27.91 3.88
C PHE A 366 -19.37 -28.17 4.38
N LEU A 367 -20.18 -27.14 4.60
CA LEU A 367 -21.39 -27.25 5.42
C LEU A 367 -22.67 -26.71 4.76
N GLY A 368 -22.60 -26.08 3.59
CA GLY A 368 -23.78 -25.57 2.89
C GLY A 368 -24.59 -24.57 3.73
N GLY A 369 -24.08 -23.34 3.84
CA GLY A 369 -24.68 -22.26 4.63
C GLY A 369 -23.67 -21.17 5.05
N GLY A 370 -22.69 -20.90 4.18
CA GLY A 370 -21.30 -20.52 4.52
C GLY A 370 -21.09 -19.18 5.23
N GLY A 371 -21.81 -18.12 4.86
CA GLY A 371 -21.51 -16.77 5.34
C GLY A 371 -21.72 -16.55 6.85
N LEU A 372 -22.85 -17.01 7.41
CA LEU A 372 -23.19 -16.77 8.82
C LEU A 372 -22.38 -17.64 9.77
N ILE A 373 -22.08 -18.88 9.36
CA ILE A 373 -21.30 -19.83 10.16
C ILE A 373 -19.82 -19.44 10.14
N GLY A 374 -19.25 -19.06 8.99
CA GLY A 374 -17.89 -18.53 8.88
C GLY A 374 -17.67 -17.26 9.70
N ALA A 375 -18.64 -16.34 9.66
CA ALA A 375 -18.62 -15.12 10.46
C ALA A 375 -18.64 -15.38 11.96
N VAL A 376 -19.39 -16.38 12.44
CA VAL A 376 -19.41 -16.77 13.85
C VAL A 376 -18.12 -17.49 14.24
N ILE A 377 -17.63 -18.44 13.43
CA ILE A 377 -16.43 -19.25 13.73
C ILE A 377 -15.17 -18.39 13.80
N VAL A 378 -15.03 -17.35 12.97
CA VAL A 378 -13.86 -16.46 13.01
C VAL A 378 -14.12 -15.18 13.81
N GLY A 379 -15.32 -14.60 13.70
CA GLY A 379 -15.63 -13.34 14.38
C GLY A 379 -15.62 -13.46 15.90
N LEU A 380 -16.15 -14.55 16.46
CA LEU A 380 -16.21 -14.75 17.92
C LEU A 380 -14.80 -14.92 18.51
N PRO A 381 -13.91 -15.76 17.95
CA PRO A 381 -12.51 -15.81 18.36
C PRO A 381 -11.75 -14.49 18.16
N LEU A 382 -11.97 -13.75 17.06
CA LEU A 382 -11.32 -12.44 16.88
C LEU A 382 -11.71 -11.44 17.97
N ILE A 383 -12.96 -11.50 18.46
CA ILE A 383 -13.44 -10.65 19.57
C ILE A 383 -12.81 -11.11 20.89
N VAL A 384 -12.83 -12.42 21.19
CA VAL A 384 -12.31 -12.99 22.44
C VAL A 384 -10.79 -12.86 22.53
N LEU A 385 -10.09 -13.18 21.46
CA LEU A 385 -8.63 -13.11 21.33
C LEU A 385 -8.12 -11.73 20.89
N ARG A 386 -8.99 -10.71 20.88
CA ARG A 386 -8.60 -9.34 20.49
C ARG A 386 -7.36 -8.87 21.22
N LYS A 387 -7.34 -8.97 22.55
CA LYS A 387 -6.21 -8.51 23.38
C LYS A 387 -4.89 -9.22 23.03
N PRO A 388 -4.81 -10.57 23.04
CA PRO A 388 -3.56 -11.25 22.70
C PRO A 388 -3.12 -11.02 21.25
N ILE A 389 -4.05 -10.95 20.29
CA ILE A 389 -3.72 -10.65 18.89
C ILE A 389 -3.14 -9.22 18.77
N PHE A 390 -3.80 -8.23 19.39
CA PHE A 390 -3.29 -6.86 19.40
C PHE A 390 -1.93 -6.75 20.08
N ALA A 391 -1.69 -7.48 21.16
CA ALA A 391 -0.38 -7.51 21.81
C ALA A 391 0.71 -8.08 20.88
N ALA A 392 0.42 -9.18 20.18
CA ALA A 392 1.35 -9.75 19.20
C ALA A 392 1.65 -8.79 18.04
N ILE A 393 0.62 -8.13 17.51
CA ILE A 393 0.78 -7.12 16.45
C ILE A 393 1.57 -5.91 16.95
N ASN A 394 1.33 -5.45 18.19
CA ASN A 394 2.04 -4.31 18.77
C ASN A 394 3.52 -4.64 19.00
N ASN A 395 3.83 -5.86 19.44
CA ASN A 395 5.21 -6.34 19.57
C ASN A 395 5.91 -6.35 18.21
N PHE A 396 5.26 -6.90 17.19
CA PHE A 396 5.77 -6.87 15.82
C PHE A 396 5.97 -5.43 15.31
N SER A 397 5.00 -4.54 15.56
CA SER A 397 5.08 -3.15 15.15
C SER A 397 6.20 -2.39 15.86
N THR A 398 6.50 -2.72 17.13
CA THR A 398 7.59 -2.10 17.90
C THR A 398 8.97 -2.55 17.38
N VAL A 399 9.08 -3.77 16.84
CA VAL A 399 10.30 -4.21 16.14
C VAL A 399 10.54 -3.41 14.85
N LEU A 400 9.47 -3.09 14.12
CA LEU A 400 9.54 -2.34 12.86
C LEU A 400 9.73 -0.83 13.08
N MET A 401 8.98 -0.26 14.02
CA MET A 401 8.98 1.15 14.41
C MET A 401 9.23 1.24 15.92
N PRO A 402 10.51 1.17 16.34
CA PRO A 402 10.88 1.35 17.75
C PRO A 402 10.46 2.71 18.29
N GLU A 403 10.46 2.85 19.61
CA GLU A 403 10.32 4.17 20.23
C GLU A 403 11.46 5.07 19.79
N ALA A 404 11.11 6.30 19.43
CA ALA A 404 12.05 7.30 19.00
C ALA A 404 11.67 8.65 19.60
N PHE A 405 12.62 9.27 20.27
CA PHE A 405 12.45 10.59 20.85
C PHE A 405 12.95 11.66 19.87
N THR A 406 12.16 12.72 19.72
CA THR A 406 12.59 13.95 19.07
C THR A 406 13.73 14.60 19.84
N LYS A 407 14.41 15.58 19.23
CA LYS A 407 15.46 16.35 19.92
C LYS A 407 14.98 17.02 21.21
N ALA A 408 13.74 17.52 21.21
CA ALA A 408 13.17 18.17 22.38
C ALA A 408 12.93 17.15 23.52
N GLU A 409 12.47 15.95 23.18
CA GLU A 409 12.27 14.88 24.16
C GLU A 409 13.59 14.33 24.67
N LEU A 410 14.60 14.15 23.82
CA LEU A 410 15.96 13.78 24.24
C LEU A 410 16.55 14.81 25.21
N SER A 411 16.44 16.10 24.90
CA SER A 411 16.89 17.17 25.82
C SER A 411 16.11 17.18 27.14
N TYR A 412 14.84 16.76 27.13
CA TYR A 412 14.07 16.61 28.36
C TYR A 412 14.49 15.36 29.15
N ILE A 413 14.74 14.24 28.48
CA ILE A 413 15.25 13.01 29.08
C ILE A 413 16.60 13.28 29.75
N GLU A 414 17.52 13.97 29.08
CA GLU A 414 18.82 14.37 29.68
C GLU A 414 18.60 15.22 30.94
N ALA A 415 17.66 16.17 30.91
CA ALA A 415 17.34 16.98 32.08
C ALA A 415 16.70 16.17 33.22
N TYR A 416 15.87 15.18 32.88
CA TYR A 416 15.22 14.27 33.82
C TYR A 416 16.23 13.31 34.45
N GLU A 417 17.13 12.74 33.66
CA GLU A 417 18.26 11.91 34.09
C GLU A 417 19.13 12.65 35.12
N ILE A 418 19.49 13.91 34.84
CA ILE A 418 20.25 14.74 35.80
C ILE A 418 19.46 14.96 37.09
N ALA A 419 18.16 15.20 37.00
CA ALA A 419 17.30 15.39 38.17
C ALA A 419 17.01 14.08 38.95
N MET A 420 17.25 12.93 38.32
CA MET A 420 17.05 11.60 38.89
C MET A 420 18.34 10.92 39.32
N GLU A 421 19.48 11.62 39.28
CA GLU A 421 20.80 11.11 39.71
C GLU A 421 20.74 10.52 41.14
N ASP A 422 20.00 11.19 42.03
CA ASP A 422 19.84 10.79 43.44
C ASP A 422 18.62 9.87 43.67
N LYS A 423 17.94 9.41 42.60
CA LYS A 423 16.69 8.62 42.61
C LYS A 423 15.52 9.28 43.37
N ILE A 424 15.60 10.58 43.67
CA ILE A 424 14.56 11.36 44.37
C ILE A 424 14.45 12.73 43.71
N ILE A 425 13.28 13.07 43.17
CA ILE A 425 13.01 14.40 42.62
C ILE A 425 12.55 15.34 43.73
N THR A 426 13.32 16.39 43.98
CA THR A 426 12.97 17.48 44.89
C THR A 426 11.98 18.47 44.26
N ASP A 427 11.33 19.29 45.09
CA ASP A 427 10.39 20.32 44.62
C ASP A 427 11.05 21.34 43.66
N GLU A 428 12.34 21.63 43.84
CA GLU A 428 13.08 22.55 42.97
C GLU A 428 13.44 21.90 41.64
N GLU A 429 13.86 20.63 41.63
CA GLU A 429 14.06 19.85 40.40
C GLU A 429 12.74 19.69 39.63
N ARG A 430 11.62 19.47 40.32
CA ARG A 430 10.31 19.40 39.67
C ARG A 430 9.92 20.72 39.02
N LYS A 431 10.24 21.86 39.65
CA LYS A 431 10.05 23.19 39.03
C LYS A 431 10.96 23.39 37.82
N PHE A 432 12.22 22.98 37.92
CA PHE A 432 13.18 23.05 36.82
C PHE A 432 12.70 22.22 35.62
N LEU A 433 12.31 20.97 35.85
CA LEU A 433 11.77 20.08 34.81
C LEU A 433 10.51 20.65 34.16
N LYS A 434 9.56 21.17 34.94
CA LYS A 434 8.37 21.85 34.39
C LYS A 434 8.74 23.05 33.51
N LEU A 435 9.77 23.79 33.87
CA LEU A 435 10.24 24.93 33.08
C LEU A 435 10.96 24.50 31.80
N SER A 436 11.78 23.44 31.87
CA SER A 436 12.42 22.80 30.73
C SER A 436 11.38 22.25 29.76
N ALA A 437 10.40 21.48 30.24
CA ALA A 437 9.30 20.96 29.43
C ALA A 437 8.51 22.07 28.72
N LYS A 438 8.17 23.13 29.46
CA LYS A 438 7.47 24.29 28.90
C LYS A 438 8.29 25.00 27.82
N THR A 439 9.60 25.09 28.00
CA THR A 439 10.54 25.69 27.03
C THR A 439 10.67 24.84 25.77
N LEU A 440 10.62 23.51 25.94
CA LEU A 440 10.70 22.51 24.87
C LEU A 440 9.35 22.26 24.17
N GLY A 441 8.26 22.81 24.70
CA GLY A 441 6.91 22.67 24.15
C GLY A 441 6.26 21.32 24.42
N LEU A 442 6.68 20.61 25.47
CA LEU A 442 6.11 19.32 25.88
C LEU A 442 4.82 19.54 26.68
N ASP A 443 3.80 18.72 26.43
CA ASP A 443 2.59 18.67 27.23
C ASP A 443 2.74 17.71 28.42
N GLN A 444 1.80 17.77 29.38
CA GLN A 444 1.90 16.97 30.60
C GLN A 444 1.78 15.47 30.32
N ASP A 445 0.90 15.07 29.39
CA ASP A 445 0.71 13.66 29.02
C ASP A 445 2.01 13.06 28.45
N ARG A 446 2.76 13.84 27.67
CA ARG A 446 4.04 13.39 27.12
C ARG A 446 5.16 13.39 28.14
N ILE A 447 5.17 14.35 29.07
CA ILE A 447 6.10 14.35 30.21
C ILE A 447 5.91 13.06 31.02
N ASP A 448 4.67 12.75 31.41
CA ASP A 448 4.36 11.58 32.24
C ASP A 448 4.77 10.28 31.53
N TYR A 449 4.57 10.20 30.21
CA TYR A 449 5.04 9.08 29.41
C TYR A 449 6.58 8.95 29.39
N ILE A 450 7.30 10.05 29.18
CA ILE A 450 8.78 10.04 29.11
C ILE A 450 9.38 9.65 30.47
N GLU A 451 8.85 10.20 31.56
CA GLU A 451 9.31 9.91 32.91
C GLU A 451 9.05 8.44 33.25
N SER A 452 7.83 7.94 33.00
CA SER A 452 7.50 6.52 33.19
C SER A 452 8.36 5.60 32.32
N TRP A 453 8.68 6.01 31.09
CA TRP A 453 9.56 5.25 30.20
C TRP A 453 10.97 5.17 30.78
N TYR A 454 11.54 6.30 31.20
CA TYR A 454 12.88 6.34 31.79
C TYR A 454 12.95 5.49 33.07
N ASP A 455 11.97 5.65 33.96
CA ASP A 455 11.88 4.88 35.20
C ASP A 455 11.77 3.37 34.94
N SER A 456 11.02 2.95 33.92
CA SER A 456 10.90 1.53 33.56
C SER A 456 12.19 0.94 32.96
N ASN A 457 12.98 1.74 32.23
CA ASN A 457 14.25 1.27 31.66
C ASN A 457 15.39 1.28 32.68
N LEU A 458 15.29 2.10 33.73
CA LEU A 458 16.19 2.04 34.90
C LEU A 458 16.10 0.70 35.64
N GLU A 459 14.92 0.07 35.67
CA GLU A 459 14.72 -1.25 36.30
C GLU A 459 15.31 -2.40 35.46
N ASP A 460 15.34 -2.27 34.13
CA ASP A 460 15.83 -3.29 33.20
C ASP A 460 17.38 -3.32 33.05
N GLU A 461 18.11 -2.26 33.43
CA GLU A 461 19.59 -2.26 33.45
C GLU A 461 20.20 -3.00 34.66
N GLU A 462 19.39 -3.37 35.65
CA GLU A 462 19.81 -4.06 36.88
C GLU A 462 19.54 -5.59 36.87
N GLU A 463 18.99 -6.18 35.79
CA GLU A 463 18.95 -7.64 35.50
C GLU A 463 19.93 -8.07 34.40
#